data_AF-A0A9N9BE02-F1
#
_entry.id   AF-A0A9N9BE02-F1
#
_cell.length_a   1.000
_cell.length_b   1.000
_cell.length_c   1.000
_cell.angle_alpha   90.00
_cell.angle_beta   90.00
_cell.angle_gamma   90.00
#
_symmetry.space_group_name_H-M   'P 1'
#
loop_
_entity.id
_entity.type
_entity.pdbx_description
1 polymer ?
#
loop_
_entity_poly.entity_id
_entity_poly.type
_entity_poly.pdbx_seq_one_letter_code
_entity_poly.pdbx_strand_id
1 'polypeptide(L)'
;MSSSEENISERVGKGRYKATCNFCEILWNRGEPIELESHLANHCSTADSMVIRYFLTKILSNNFEKNKSNKKRKKIDQQKIKRIHLAWTRAFAICGIPWNVIENPFFIEALKETNLFYKPPTRKFLAGHLLEQQLALINQKTDNIFKQYSNLTLDKYILYF
;
A
#
# COMPACT_ATOMS: atom_id res chain seq x y z
N MET A 1 26.78 -23.79 23.66
CA MET A 1 25.69 -24.78 23.65
C MET A 1 24.54 -24.21 24.44
N SER A 2 23.53 -23.64 23.78
CA SER A 2 22.27 -23.26 24.41
C SER A 2 21.12 -23.82 23.57
N SER A 3 20.60 -24.94 24.07
CA SER A 3 19.23 -25.45 23.97
C SER A 3 18.31 -24.76 22.94
N SER A 4 18.20 -25.38 21.77
CA SER A 4 17.07 -25.26 20.87
C SER A 4 15.85 -25.92 21.52
N GLU A 5 14.93 -25.14 22.07
CA GLU A 5 13.62 -25.63 22.49
C GLU A 5 12.86 -26.15 21.26
N GLU A 6 12.55 -27.45 21.28
CA GLU A 6 11.77 -28.13 20.25
C GLU A 6 10.38 -27.50 20.15
N ASN A 7 10.11 -26.83 19.02
CA ASN A 7 8.76 -26.38 18.68
C ASN A 7 7.91 -27.61 18.32
N ILE A 8 7.22 -28.17 19.31
CA ILE A 8 6.34 -29.33 19.16
C ILE A 8 5.08 -28.90 18.41
N SER A 9 4.98 -29.27 17.13
CA SER A 9 3.72 -29.20 16.38
C SER A 9 2.83 -30.38 16.78
N GLU A 10 1.78 -30.11 17.56
CA GLU A 10 0.84 -31.14 18.02
C GLU A 10 -0.32 -31.31 17.01
N ARG A 11 -0.58 -32.53 16.54
CA ARG A 11 -1.68 -32.80 15.63
C ARG A 11 -3.01 -32.82 16.39
N VAL A 12 -3.82 -31.79 16.19
CA VAL A 12 -5.13 -31.61 16.87
C VAL A 12 -6.33 -32.12 16.03
N GLY A 13 -6.08 -32.68 14.83
CA GLY A 13 -7.11 -33.28 13.99
C GLY A 13 -6.62 -33.72 12.61
N LYS A 14 -7.53 -34.18 11.75
CA LYS A 14 -7.21 -34.49 10.34
C LYS A 14 -6.72 -33.21 9.64
N GLY A 15 -5.42 -33.15 9.32
CA GLY A 15 -4.80 -32.03 8.60
C GLY A 15 -4.67 -30.72 9.38
N ARG A 16 -4.89 -30.73 10.70
CA ARG A 16 -4.86 -29.52 11.55
C ARG A 16 -3.84 -29.69 12.67
N TYR A 17 -3.10 -28.63 12.94
CA TYR A 17 -1.97 -28.62 13.86
C TYR A 17 -2.09 -27.45 14.85
N LYS A 18 -1.71 -27.70 16.09
CA LYS A 18 -1.30 -26.63 16.99
C LYS A 18 0.12 -26.26 16.61
N ALA A 19 0.36 -24.98 16.33
CA ALA A 19 1.63 -24.52 15.81
C ALA A 19 1.93 -23.11 16.30
N THR A 20 3.21 -22.79 16.37
CA THR A 20 3.71 -21.44 16.68
C THR A 20 4.60 -21.01 15.53
N CYS A 21 4.50 -19.74 15.12
CA CYS A 21 5.45 -19.18 14.17
C CYS A 21 6.78 -18.94 14.88
N ASN A 22 7.85 -19.58 14.43
CA ASN A 22 9.18 -19.40 15.04
C ASN A 22 9.76 -17.99 14.86
N PHE A 23 9.15 -17.15 14.00
CA PHE A 23 9.64 -15.80 13.74
C PHE A 23 8.85 -14.73 14.50
N CYS A 24 7.51 -14.81 14.54
CA CYS A 24 6.66 -13.77 15.12
C CYS A 24 5.80 -14.27 16.29
N GLU A 25 6.00 -15.51 16.73
CA GLU A 25 5.36 -16.11 17.90
C GLU A 25 3.83 -16.20 17.83
N ILE A 26 3.23 -15.96 16.65
CA ILE A 26 1.80 -16.17 16.46
C ILE A 26 1.47 -17.64 16.70
N LEU A 27 0.45 -17.85 17.53
CA LEU A 27 -0.03 -19.17 17.93
C LEU A 27 -1.29 -19.54 17.15
N TRP A 28 -1.27 -20.72 16.55
CA TRP A 28 -2.46 -21.38 16.03
C TRP A 28 -2.82 -22.54 16.94
N ASN A 29 -4.01 -22.49 17.53
CA ASN A 29 -4.58 -23.65 18.23
C ASN A 29 -5.05 -24.74 17.26
N ARG A 30 -5.35 -24.38 16.00
CA ARG A 30 -5.85 -25.29 14.97
C ARG A 30 -5.60 -24.77 13.53
N GLY A 31 -4.33 -24.70 13.13
CA GLY A 31 -3.92 -24.22 11.80
C GLY A 31 -3.82 -25.35 10.77
N GLU A 32 -4.20 -25.06 9.51
CA GLU A 32 -3.93 -25.92 8.36
C GLU A 32 -2.55 -25.61 7.75
N PRO A 33 -1.82 -26.58 7.15
CA PRO A 33 -0.54 -26.31 6.49
C PRO A 33 -0.58 -25.15 5.49
N ILE A 34 -1.66 -25.01 4.72
CA ILE A 34 -1.83 -23.93 3.74
C ILE A 34 -1.91 -22.57 4.44
N GLU A 35 -2.60 -22.48 5.57
CA GLU A 35 -2.73 -21.25 6.36
C GLU A 35 -1.37 -20.85 6.98
N LEU A 36 -0.64 -21.84 7.49
CA LEU A 36 0.70 -21.67 8.08
C LEU A 36 1.72 -21.22 7.03
N GLU A 37 1.72 -21.86 5.86
CA GLU A 37 2.58 -21.48 4.73
C GLU A 37 2.22 -20.08 4.18
N SER A 38 0.93 -19.77 4.07
CA SER A 38 0.46 -18.45 3.66
C SER A 38 0.88 -17.35 4.63
N HIS A 39 0.88 -17.62 5.94
CA HIS A 39 1.39 -16.70 6.93
C HIS A 39 2.88 -16.38 6.69
N LEU A 40 3.73 -17.40 6.53
CA LEU A 40 5.16 -17.22 6.27
C LEU A 40 5.44 -16.47 4.96
N ALA A 41 4.60 -16.68 3.94
CA ALA A 41 4.75 -16.04 2.64
C ALA A 41 4.24 -14.58 2.61
N ASN A 42 3.14 -14.26 3.31
CA ASN A 42 2.41 -13.01 3.07
C ASN A 42 2.26 -12.09 4.30
N HIS A 43 2.41 -12.63 5.51
CA HIS A 43 1.95 -11.93 6.72
C HIS A 43 2.95 -11.94 7.88
N CYS A 44 4.00 -12.76 7.84
CA CYS A 44 5.02 -12.78 8.87
C CYS A 44 5.93 -11.56 8.74
N SER A 45 5.85 -10.62 9.69
CA SER A 45 6.63 -9.38 9.70
C SER A 45 8.10 -9.55 10.06
N THR A 46 8.46 -10.67 10.70
CA THR A 46 9.80 -10.94 11.23
C THR A 46 10.54 -12.05 10.48
N ALA A 47 9.88 -12.72 9.53
CA ALA A 47 10.54 -13.69 8.67
C ALA A 47 11.52 -12.98 7.73
N ASP A 48 12.68 -13.59 7.51
CA ASP A 48 13.65 -13.10 6.53
C ASP A 48 13.11 -13.26 5.09
N SER A 49 13.54 -12.38 4.20
CA SER A 49 13.32 -12.42 2.75
C SER A 49 13.55 -13.81 2.13
N MET A 50 14.54 -14.58 2.60
CA MET A 50 14.78 -15.93 2.06
C MET A 50 13.63 -16.91 2.39
N VAL A 51 13.12 -16.87 3.63
CA VAL A 51 12.00 -17.69 4.09
C VAL A 51 10.73 -17.28 3.37
N ILE A 52 10.45 -15.98 3.32
CA ILE A 52 9.32 -15.41 2.59
C ILE A 52 9.33 -15.88 1.12
N ARG A 53 10.48 -15.74 0.44
CA ARG A 53 10.63 -16.12 -0.97
C ARG A 53 10.39 -17.61 -1.19
N TYR A 54 10.90 -18.48 -0.32
CA TYR A 54 10.70 -19.92 -0.42
C TYR A 54 9.21 -20.30 -0.38
N PHE A 55 8.48 -19.81 0.63
CA PHE A 55 7.05 -20.12 0.77
C PHE A 55 6.20 -19.45 -0.33
N LEU A 56 6.56 -18.26 -0.79
CA LEU A 56 5.93 -17.63 -1.96
C LEU A 56 6.09 -18.50 -3.21
N THR A 57 7.29 -18.99 -3.52
CA THR A 57 7.52 -19.87 -4.67
C THR A 57 6.68 -21.14 -4.57
N LYS A 58 6.64 -21.77 -3.38
CA LYS A 58 5.84 -22.98 -3.13
C LYS A 58 4.34 -22.74 -3.39
N ILE A 59 3.79 -21.63 -2.90
CA ILE A 59 2.37 -21.30 -3.07
C ILE A 59 2.04 -20.97 -4.53
N LEU A 60 2.91 -20.25 -5.24
CA LEU A 60 2.71 -19.90 -6.65
C LEU A 60 2.71 -21.12 -7.57
N SER A 61 3.62 -22.08 -7.35
CA SER A 61 3.64 -23.36 -8.07
C SER A 61 2.33 -24.14 -7.90
N ASN A 62 1.69 -24.06 -6.73
CA ASN A 62 0.42 -24.72 -6.44
C ASN A 62 -0.81 -23.98 -7.01
N ASN A 63 -0.73 -22.66 -7.20
CA ASN A 63 -1.85 -21.82 -7.64
C ASN A 63 -1.96 -21.68 -9.17
N PHE A 64 -0.91 -21.98 -9.93
CA PHE A 64 -0.90 -21.88 -11.40
C PHE A 64 -1.97 -22.76 -12.08
N GLU A 65 -2.50 -23.78 -11.39
CA GLU A 65 -3.53 -24.66 -11.93
C GLU A 65 -4.97 -24.15 -11.76
N LYS A 66 -5.24 -23.07 -11.00
CA LYS A 66 -6.60 -22.86 -10.47
C LYS A 66 -7.44 -21.66 -10.92
N ASN A 67 -6.92 -20.55 -11.47
CA ASN A 67 -7.81 -19.37 -11.59
C ASN A 67 -7.65 -18.50 -12.86
N LYS A 68 -8.62 -18.63 -13.77
CA LYS A 68 -9.07 -17.60 -14.72
C LYS A 68 -10.56 -17.37 -14.48
N SER A 69 -10.97 -16.27 -13.85
CA SER A 69 -12.32 -15.71 -14.06
C SER A 69 -12.52 -14.27 -13.55
N ASN A 70 -12.81 -13.40 -14.53
CA ASN A 70 -13.86 -12.38 -14.58
C ASN A 70 -14.12 -11.45 -13.37
N LYS A 71 -13.51 -10.25 -13.38
CA LYS A 71 -13.95 -9.09 -12.60
C LYS A 71 -15.15 -8.38 -13.27
N LYS A 72 -16.28 -8.30 -12.56
CA LYS A 72 -17.48 -7.54 -12.92
C LYS A 72 -17.21 -6.03 -12.99
N ARG A 73 -17.83 -5.37 -13.98
CA ARG A 73 -17.76 -3.92 -14.24
C ARG A 73 -18.45 -3.10 -13.14
N LYS A 74 -17.72 -2.19 -12.49
CA LYS A 74 -18.31 -1.05 -11.73
C LYS A 74 -17.84 0.25 -12.38
N LYS A 75 -18.79 1.08 -12.83
CA LYS A 75 -18.51 2.42 -13.38
C LYS A 75 -18.13 3.35 -12.22
N ILE A 76 -16.98 4.01 -12.32
CA ILE A 76 -16.55 5.02 -11.34
C ILE A 76 -17.34 6.31 -11.59
N ASP A 77 -17.87 6.91 -10.53
CA ASP A 77 -18.49 8.23 -10.59
C ASP A 77 -17.45 9.37 -10.72
N GLN A 78 -17.80 10.45 -11.43
CA GLN A 78 -16.91 11.57 -11.72
C GLN A 78 -16.40 12.29 -10.47
N GLN A 79 -17.22 12.43 -9.42
CA GLN A 79 -16.75 13.01 -8.16
C GLN A 79 -15.69 12.15 -7.48
N LYS A 80 -15.80 10.82 -7.60
CA LYS A 80 -14.78 9.89 -7.10
C LYS A 80 -13.47 10.04 -7.86
N ILE A 81 -13.51 10.18 -9.19
CA ILE A 81 -12.31 10.43 -10.01
C ILE A 81 -11.63 11.73 -9.57
N LYS A 82 -12.39 12.81 -9.40
CA LYS A 82 -11.86 14.10 -8.96
C LYS A 82 -11.14 13.97 -7.61
N ARG A 83 -11.75 13.29 -6.62
CA ARG A 83 -11.12 13.06 -5.30
C ARG A 83 -9.83 12.26 -5.42
N ILE A 84 -9.81 11.23 -6.25
CA ILE A 84 -8.61 10.41 -6.50
C ILE A 84 -7.48 11.26 -7.11
N HIS A 85 -7.79 12.05 -8.14
CA HIS A 85 -6.81 12.95 -8.77
C HIS A 85 -6.22 13.96 -7.76
N LEU A 86 -7.05 14.55 -6.92
CA LEU A 86 -6.58 15.49 -5.89
C LEU A 86 -5.69 14.81 -4.84
N ALA A 87 -6.04 13.60 -4.42
CA ALA A 87 -5.22 12.82 -3.49
C ALA A 87 -3.83 12.52 -4.09
N TRP A 88 -3.77 12.09 -5.34
CA TRP A 88 -2.50 11.85 -6.03
C TRP A 88 -1.68 13.12 -6.22
N THR A 89 -2.32 14.23 -6.60
CA THR A 89 -1.63 15.52 -6.75
C THR A 89 -0.92 15.92 -5.45
N ARG A 90 -1.61 15.78 -4.31
CA ARG A 90 -1.02 16.06 -2.99
C ARG A 90 0.10 15.10 -2.63
N ALA A 91 -0.09 13.80 -2.85
CA ALA A 91 0.93 12.80 -2.56
C ALA A 91 2.20 13.05 -3.38
N PHE A 92 2.06 13.36 -4.68
CA PHE A 92 3.20 13.67 -5.54
C PHE A 92 3.94 14.94 -5.10
N ALA A 93 3.20 16.00 -4.77
CA ALA A 93 3.79 17.25 -4.29
C ALA A 93 4.50 17.08 -2.95
N ILE A 94 3.86 16.47 -1.95
CA ILE A 94 4.38 16.36 -0.58
C ILE A 94 5.54 15.37 -0.51
N CYS A 95 5.44 14.23 -1.19
CA CYS A 95 6.47 13.19 -1.16
C CYS A 95 7.58 13.42 -2.20
N GLY A 96 7.55 14.52 -2.96
CA GLY A 96 8.54 14.82 -3.99
C GLY A 96 8.58 13.77 -5.12
N ILE A 97 7.45 13.12 -5.42
CA ILE A 97 7.38 12.10 -6.47
C ILE A 97 7.43 12.81 -7.83
N PRO A 98 8.38 12.46 -8.71
CA PRO A 98 8.44 13.03 -10.05
C PRO A 98 7.12 12.84 -10.81
N TRP A 99 6.61 13.91 -11.43
CA TRP A 99 5.31 13.87 -12.11
C TRP A 99 5.25 12.86 -13.27
N ASN A 100 6.39 12.48 -13.86
CA ASN A 100 6.46 11.47 -14.92
C ASN A 100 6.07 10.06 -14.43
N VAL A 101 6.11 9.79 -13.12
CA VAL A 101 5.75 8.49 -12.54
C VAL A 101 4.29 8.13 -12.81
N ILE A 102 3.38 9.11 -12.88
CA ILE A 102 1.95 8.85 -13.12
C ILE A 102 1.67 8.20 -14.49
N GLU A 103 2.58 8.41 -15.45
CA GLU A 103 2.49 7.86 -16.82
C GLU A 103 3.35 6.59 -17.00
N ASN A 104 4.09 6.17 -15.98
CA ASN A 104 4.90 4.96 -16.05
C ASN A 104 3.99 3.72 -16.19
N PRO A 105 4.24 2.79 -17.14
CA PRO A 105 3.40 1.63 -17.37
C PRO A 105 3.14 0.77 -16.12
N PHE A 106 4.16 0.48 -15.32
CA PHE A 106 4.02 -0.29 -14.08
C PHE A 106 3.18 0.44 -13.03
N PHE A 107 3.30 1.77 -12.97
CA PHE A 107 2.49 2.59 -12.07
C PHE A 107 1.02 2.60 -12.52
N ILE A 108 0.76 2.71 -13.83
CA ILE A 108 -0.59 2.63 -14.39
C ILE A 108 -1.21 1.25 -14.10
N GLU A 109 -0.45 0.18 -14.24
CA GLU A 109 -0.89 -1.18 -13.91
C GLU A 109 -1.26 -1.31 -12.43
N ALA A 110 -0.40 -0.84 -11.52
CA ALA A 110 -0.71 -0.81 -10.09
C ALA A 110 -1.99 -0.01 -9.77
N LEU A 111 -2.18 1.15 -10.41
CA LEU A 111 -3.40 1.94 -10.26
C LEU A 111 -4.64 1.17 -10.75
N LYS A 112 -4.54 0.45 -11.87
CA LYS A 112 -5.63 -0.38 -12.41
C LYS A 112 -5.95 -1.57 -11.52
N GLU A 113 -4.99 -2.14 -10.80
CA GLU A 113 -5.26 -3.21 -9.82
C GLU A 113 -6.18 -2.72 -8.68
N THR A 114 -5.97 -1.48 -8.22
CA THR A 114 -6.87 -0.86 -7.23
C THR A 114 -8.23 -0.49 -7.84
N ASN A 115 -8.25 -0.12 -9.12
CA ASN A 115 -9.47 0.27 -9.82
C ASN A 115 -9.36 0.10 -11.35
N LEU A 116 -9.88 -1.02 -11.86
CA LEU A 116 -9.68 -1.46 -13.25
C LEU A 116 -10.02 -0.41 -14.32
N PHE A 117 -11.04 0.40 -14.05
CA PHE A 117 -11.58 1.38 -15.02
C PHE A 117 -11.06 2.80 -14.77
N TYR A 118 -10.20 2.99 -13.78
CA TYR A 118 -9.57 4.28 -13.54
C TYR A 118 -8.57 4.58 -14.65
N LYS A 119 -8.72 5.76 -15.26
CA LYS A 119 -7.75 6.30 -16.20
C LYS A 119 -6.90 7.33 -15.45
N PRO A 120 -5.62 7.05 -15.21
CA PRO A 120 -4.74 8.01 -14.58
C PRO A 120 -4.65 9.30 -15.41
N PRO A 121 -4.47 10.47 -14.77
CA PRO A 121 -4.27 11.71 -15.48
C PRO A 121 -2.89 11.73 -16.13
N THR A 122 -2.71 12.59 -17.13
CA THR A 122 -1.39 12.85 -17.69
C THR A 122 -0.53 13.65 -16.71
N ARG A 123 0.79 13.53 -16.83
CA ARG A 123 1.78 14.32 -16.10
C ARG A 123 1.47 15.81 -16.21
N LYS A 124 1.19 16.29 -17.43
CA LYS A 124 0.91 17.70 -17.69
C LYS A 124 -0.36 18.17 -16.99
N PHE A 125 -1.42 17.37 -17.01
CA PHE A 125 -2.66 17.69 -16.34
C PHE A 125 -2.52 17.67 -14.81
N LEU A 126 -1.75 16.70 -14.29
CA LEU A 126 -1.49 16.54 -12.87
C LEU A 126 -0.63 17.67 -12.29
N ALA A 127 0.53 17.93 -12.91
CA ALA A 127 1.49 18.94 -12.45
C ALA A 127 1.05 20.38 -12.76
N GLY A 128 0.18 20.57 -13.74
CA GLY A 128 -0.39 21.88 -14.06
C GLY A 128 -1.73 22.05 -13.37
N HIS A 129 -2.81 21.78 -14.10
CA HIS A 129 -4.16 22.14 -13.71
C HIS A 129 -4.59 21.62 -12.32
N LEU A 130 -4.31 20.36 -11.98
CA LEU A 130 -4.71 19.82 -10.68
C LEU A 130 -3.88 20.41 -9.54
N LEU A 131 -2.59 20.67 -9.76
CA LEU A 131 -1.73 21.33 -8.77
C LEU A 131 -2.18 22.76 -8.53
N GLU A 132 -2.40 23.53 -9.58
CA GLU A 132 -2.88 24.92 -9.49
C GLU A 132 -4.24 25.01 -8.77
N GLN A 133 -5.16 24.07 -9.04
CA GLN A 133 -6.41 23.98 -8.30
C GLN A 133 -6.20 23.75 -6.80
N GLN A 134 -5.19 22.97 -6.40
CA GLN A 134 -4.85 22.78 -4.99
C GLN A 134 -4.20 24.03 -4.39
N LEU A 135 -3.28 24.68 -5.10
CA LEU A 135 -2.64 25.91 -4.65
C LEU A 135 -3.67 27.03 -4.45
N ALA A 136 -4.60 27.21 -5.38
CA ALA A 136 -5.67 28.20 -5.25
C ALA A 136 -6.52 27.97 -3.99
N LEU A 137 -6.90 26.71 -3.71
CA LEU A 137 -7.68 26.37 -2.51
C LEU A 137 -6.88 26.57 -1.22
N ILE A 138 -5.59 26.26 -1.22
CA ILE A 138 -4.72 26.44 -0.06
C ILE A 138 -4.48 27.92 0.19
N ASN A 139 -4.17 28.69 -0.86
CA ASN A 139 -3.98 30.14 -0.77
C ASN A 139 -5.24 30.81 -0.22
N GLN A 140 -6.42 30.49 -0.76
CA GLN A 140 -7.68 31.02 -0.25
C GLN A 140 -7.90 30.71 1.25
N LYS A 141 -7.60 29.48 1.68
CA LYS A 141 -7.70 29.11 3.11
C LYS A 141 -6.69 29.85 3.95
N THR A 142 -5.47 30.00 3.46
CA THR A 142 -4.37 30.69 4.13
C THR A 142 -4.70 32.17 4.28
N ASP A 143 -5.25 32.81 3.26
CA ASP A 143 -5.73 34.20 3.31
C ASP A 143 -6.85 34.37 4.33
N ASN A 144 -7.79 33.42 4.40
CA ASN A 144 -8.86 33.45 5.40
C ASN A 144 -8.32 33.32 6.82
N ILE A 145 -7.29 32.48 7.02
CA ILE A 145 -6.59 32.37 8.30
C ILE A 145 -5.90 33.70 8.63
N PHE A 146 -5.13 34.27 7.70
CA PHE A 146 -4.42 35.52 7.95
C PHE A 146 -5.34 36.69 8.28
N LYS A 147 -6.53 36.77 7.67
CA LYS A 147 -7.54 37.79 8.01
C LYS A 147 -8.05 37.71 9.45
N GLN A 148 -7.92 36.57 10.13
CA GLN A 148 -8.39 36.39 11.51
C GLN A 148 -7.38 36.86 12.56
N TYR A 149 -6.13 37.14 12.18
CA TYR A 149 -5.08 37.53 13.12
C TYR A 149 -4.59 38.96 12.83
N SER A 150 -4.32 39.71 13.90
CA SER A 150 -3.59 40.99 13.85
C SER A 150 -2.18 40.79 14.41
N ASN A 151 -1.24 41.65 14.02
CA ASN A 151 0.16 41.64 14.49
C ASN A 151 0.98 40.39 14.09
N LEU A 152 0.71 39.80 12.93
CA LEU A 152 1.54 38.73 12.36
C LEU A 152 2.94 39.25 12.02
N THR A 153 3.98 38.57 12.49
CA THR A 153 5.39 38.85 12.18
C THR A 153 5.97 37.71 11.35
N LEU A 154 6.74 38.04 10.31
CA LEU A 154 7.51 37.04 9.55
C LEU A 154 8.83 36.79 10.28
N ASP A 155 9.05 35.57 10.75
CA ASP A 155 10.35 35.16 11.29
C ASP A 155 11.14 34.39 10.22
N LYS A 156 12.43 34.71 10.07
CA LYS A 156 13.27 34.24 8.97
C LYS A 156 14.17 33.11 9.45
N TYR A 157 13.66 31.88 9.52
CA TYR A 157 14.50 30.71 9.76
C TYR A 157 15.28 30.36 8.48
N ILE A 158 16.55 30.76 8.43
CA ILE A 158 17.50 30.25 7.42
C ILE A 158 17.86 28.82 7.86
N LEU A 159 17.23 27.83 7.25
CA LEU A 159 17.69 26.45 7.34
C LEU A 159 18.93 26.32 6.47
N TYR A 160 20.10 26.26 7.11
CA TYR A 160 21.33 25.84 6.47
C TYR A 160 21.18 24.36 6.10
N PHE A 161 21.29 24.07 4.80
CA PHE A 161 21.45 22.72 4.26
C PHE A 161 22.94 22.46 4.00
#